data_AF-A0A1W9RKW7-F1
#
_entry.id   AF-A0A1W9RKW7-F1
#
_cell.length_a   1.000
_cell.length_b   1.000
_cell.length_c   1.000
_cell.angle_alpha   90.00
_cell.angle_beta   90.00
_cell.angle_gamma   90.00
#
_symmetry.space_group_name_H-M   'P 1'
#
loop_
_entity.id
_entity.type
_entity.pdbx_description
1 polymer ?
#
loop_
_entity_poly.entity_id
_entity_poly.type
_entity_poly.pdbx_seq_one_letter_code
_entity_poly.pdbx_strand_id
1 'polypeptide(L)'
;MLQDTENPWKIFASQINAQYSISEEGTSQVIGEYRDYKFQLKIVFIQAAPKVNLFLTHFDLFLHEPTELKLKIYREGIIQKLTKLFGTKDIIFGDRTFDKRYIIEGSHEDKIKTLITPKIRATIIELGEIMIILDGKKFSYEQSGKIIDIQKLYKVLDLLVELANGVQQ
;
A
#
# COMPACT_ATOMS: atom_id res chain seq x y z
N MET A 1 -11.84 -4.22 34.83
CA MET A 1 -12.55 -4.39 33.55
C MET A 1 -12.01 -3.35 32.60
N LEU A 2 -11.15 -3.77 31.66
CA LEU A 2 -10.71 -2.90 30.58
C LEU A 2 -11.94 -2.63 29.70
N GLN A 3 -12.28 -1.36 29.47
CA GLN A 3 -13.28 -1.00 28.47
C GLN A 3 -12.81 -1.57 27.13
N ASP A 4 -13.68 -2.30 26.43
CA ASP A 4 -13.48 -2.69 25.04
C ASP A 4 -13.22 -1.43 24.21
N THR A 5 -11.96 -1.08 24.01
CA THR A 5 -11.58 -0.03 23.07
C THR A 5 -11.97 -0.55 21.69
N GLU A 6 -12.98 0.06 21.10
CA GLU A 6 -13.54 -0.36 19.82
C GLU A 6 -12.43 -0.47 18.75
N ASN A 7 -12.45 -1.57 17.98
CA ASN A 7 -11.39 -1.89 17.01
C ASN A 7 -11.22 -0.71 16.01
N PRO A 8 -10.01 -0.12 15.86
CA PRO A 8 -9.80 1.03 14.98
C PRO A 8 -10.26 0.81 13.54
N TRP A 9 -10.18 -0.42 13.04
CA TRP A 9 -10.61 -0.74 11.68
C TRP A 9 -12.14 -0.74 11.54
N LYS A 10 -12.87 -1.09 12.61
CA LYS A 10 -14.32 -1.00 12.66
C LYS A 10 -14.76 0.47 12.69
N ILE A 11 -14.11 1.30 13.49
CA ILE A 11 -14.34 2.76 13.53
C ILE A 11 -14.07 3.36 12.15
N PHE A 12 -12.89 3.07 11.59
CA PHE A 12 -12.51 3.52 10.25
C PHE A 12 -13.54 3.12 9.19
N ALA A 13 -13.94 1.85 9.15
CA ALA A 13 -14.95 1.37 8.21
C ALA A 13 -16.27 2.14 8.33
N SER A 14 -16.75 2.38 9.55
CA SER A 14 -17.96 3.16 9.78
C SER A 14 -17.87 4.60 9.27
N GLN A 15 -16.70 5.23 9.36
CA GLN A 15 -16.53 6.63 8.94
C GLN A 15 -16.55 6.81 7.41
N ILE A 16 -16.18 5.76 6.66
CA ILE A 16 -16.17 5.77 5.19
C ILE A 16 -17.28 4.92 4.58
N ASN A 17 -18.30 4.55 5.35
CA ASN A 17 -19.41 3.68 4.93
C ASN A 17 -18.95 2.34 4.31
N ALA A 18 -17.84 1.79 4.79
CA ALA A 18 -17.34 0.48 4.41
C ALA A 18 -17.83 -0.61 5.37
N GLN A 19 -17.71 -1.87 4.94
CA GLN A 19 -18.11 -3.04 5.71
C GLN A 19 -16.92 -3.59 6.50
N TYR A 20 -17.07 -3.70 7.81
CA TYR A 20 -16.12 -4.39 8.68
C TYR A 20 -16.60 -5.82 8.97
N SER A 21 -15.67 -6.78 8.93
CA SER A 21 -15.91 -8.17 9.31
C SER A 21 -14.68 -8.80 9.94
N ILE A 22 -14.86 -10.00 10.48
CA ILE A 22 -13.78 -10.90 10.86
C ILE A 22 -13.67 -11.98 9.78
N SER A 23 -12.47 -12.21 9.25
CA SER A 23 -12.20 -13.24 8.24
C SER A 23 -12.32 -14.64 8.83
N GLU A 24 -12.35 -15.68 7.98
CA GLU A 24 -12.38 -17.08 8.44
C GLU A 24 -11.16 -17.43 9.32
N GLU A 25 -10.02 -16.78 9.07
CA GLU A 25 -8.79 -16.91 9.86
C GLU A 25 -8.80 -16.08 11.17
N GLY A 26 -9.94 -15.45 11.51
CA GLY A 26 -10.11 -14.69 12.74
C GLY A 26 -9.47 -13.31 12.72
N THR A 27 -9.16 -12.75 11.54
CA THR A 27 -8.52 -11.43 11.42
C THR A 27 -9.48 -10.32 11.05
N SER A 28 -9.13 -9.07 11.39
CA SER A 28 -9.92 -7.91 10.99
C SER A 28 -9.86 -7.71 9.47
N GLN A 29 -11.01 -7.40 8.86
CA GLN A 29 -11.13 -7.07 7.45
C GLN A 29 -12.07 -5.87 7.27
N VAL A 30 -11.76 -5.03 6.29
CA VAL A 30 -12.66 -3.97 5.80
C VAL A 30 -12.74 -4.07 4.28
N ILE A 31 -13.95 -4.04 3.73
CA ILE A 31 -14.21 -3.99 2.29
C ILE A 31 -15.13 -2.81 2.02
N GLY A 32 -14.84 -2.01 1.01
CA GLY A 32 -15.69 -0.88 0.66
C GLY A 32 -15.27 -0.19 -0.62
N GLU A 33 -15.78 1.02 -0.77
CA GLU A 33 -15.45 1.94 -1.85
C GLU A 33 -14.98 3.26 -1.24
N TYR A 34 -13.96 3.87 -1.81
CA TYR A 34 -13.42 5.14 -1.35
C TYR A 34 -13.02 5.99 -2.56
N ARG A 35 -13.72 7.13 -2.74
CA ARG A 35 -13.57 8.01 -3.91
C ARG A 35 -13.67 7.21 -5.23
N ASP A 36 -14.76 6.47 -5.37
CA ASP A 36 -15.11 5.60 -6.51
C ASP A 36 -14.23 4.34 -6.68
N TYR A 37 -13.13 4.20 -5.93
CA TYR A 37 -12.29 3.00 -5.99
C TYR A 37 -12.72 1.94 -4.99
N LYS A 38 -12.95 0.72 -5.49
CA LYS A 38 -13.12 -0.45 -4.62
C LYS A 38 -11.81 -0.76 -3.91
N PHE A 39 -11.89 -1.07 -2.61
CA PHE A 39 -10.73 -1.47 -1.83
C PHE A 39 -11.03 -2.60 -0.85
N GLN A 40 -9.97 -3.27 -0.44
CA GLN A 40 -9.96 -4.25 0.65
C GLN A 40 -8.78 -3.97 1.57
N LEU A 41 -9.05 -3.90 2.87
CA LEU A 41 -8.07 -3.84 3.94
C LEU A 41 -8.15 -5.14 4.74
N LYS A 42 -7.03 -5.83 4.91
CA LYS A 42 -6.95 -7.11 5.64
C LYS A 42 -5.62 -7.25 6.36
N ILE A 43 -5.56 -8.18 7.30
CA ILE A 43 -4.29 -8.68 7.82
C ILE A 43 -3.85 -9.86 6.95
N VAL A 44 -2.58 -9.88 6.54
CA VAL A 44 -1.98 -11.03 5.86
C VAL A 44 -0.84 -11.59 6.69
N PHE A 45 -0.72 -12.91 6.75
CA PHE A 45 0.39 -13.60 7.41
C PHE A 45 1.38 -14.08 6.36
N ILE A 46 2.65 -13.74 6.53
CA ILE A 46 3.73 -14.21 5.68
C ILE A 46 4.80 -14.92 6.50
N GLN A 47 5.35 -15.99 5.93
CA GLN A 47 6.52 -16.65 6.49
C GLN A 47 7.78 -16.07 5.83
N ALA A 48 8.42 -15.12 6.52
CA ALA A 48 9.60 -14.41 6.01
C ALA A 48 10.85 -15.32 6.03
N ALA A 49 10.96 -16.19 7.04
CA ALA A 49 12.02 -17.18 7.19
C ALA A 49 11.50 -18.39 8.00
N PRO A 50 12.22 -19.52 8.07
CA PRO A 50 11.83 -20.63 8.94
C PRO A 50 11.56 -20.13 10.36
N LYS A 51 10.34 -20.38 10.87
CA LYS A 51 9.85 -19.94 12.19
C LYS A 51 9.72 -18.42 12.39
N VAL A 52 9.86 -17.61 11.34
CA VAL A 52 9.60 -16.16 11.38
C VAL A 52 8.32 -15.87 10.62
N ASN A 53 7.23 -15.70 11.37
CA ASN A 53 5.94 -15.26 10.83
C ASN A 53 5.79 -13.76 11.06
N LEU A 54 5.50 -13.02 10.00
CA LEU A 54 5.10 -11.62 10.07
C LEU A 54 3.62 -11.53 9.76
N PHE A 55 2.94 -10.59 10.40
CA PHE A 55 1.61 -10.17 10.00
C PHE A 55 1.69 -8.74 9.48
N LEU A 56 1.06 -8.47 8.36
CA LEU A 56 1.10 -7.20 7.67
C LEU A 56 -0.31 -6.61 7.59
N THR A 57 -0.40 -5.29 7.68
CA THR A 57 -1.55 -4.55 7.18
C THR A 57 -1.45 -4.50 5.67
N HIS A 58 -2.48 -4.98 4.99
CA HIS A 58 -2.56 -5.08 3.54
C HIS A 58 -3.76 -4.32 3.01
N PHE A 59 -3.53 -3.35 2.13
CA PHE A 59 -4.57 -2.74 1.31
C PHE A 59 -4.45 -3.23 -0.12
N ASP A 60 -5.58 -3.58 -0.73
CA ASP A 60 -5.75 -3.68 -2.17
C ASP A 60 -6.71 -2.56 -2.60
N LEU A 61 -6.33 -1.75 -3.59
CA LEU A 61 -7.18 -0.76 -4.25
C LEU A 61 -7.26 -1.09 -5.75
N PHE A 62 -8.45 -1.39 -6.24
CA PHE A 62 -8.67 -1.92 -7.59
C PHE A 62 -8.89 -0.79 -8.59
N LEU A 63 -8.14 -0.79 -9.70
CA LEU A 63 -8.34 0.17 -10.78
C LEU A 63 -9.68 -0.07 -11.48
N HIS A 64 -10.29 0.98 -12.04
CA HIS A 64 -11.48 0.81 -12.87
C HIS A 64 -11.19 0.03 -14.15
N GLU A 65 -10.03 0.30 -14.75
CA GLU A 65 -9.57 -0.34 -15.98
C GLU A 65 -8.14 -0.86 -15.78
N PRO A 66 -7.80 -2.04 -16.31
CA PRO A 66 -6.43 -2.54 -16.30
C PRO A 66 -5.46 -1.61 -17.02
N THR A 67 -4.18 -1.69 -16.64
CA THR A 67 -3.07 -0.94 -17.23
C THR A 67 -1.88 -1.85 -17.49
N GLU A 68 -1.09 -1.50 -18.50
CA GLU A 68 0.22 -2.12 -18.77
C GLU A 68 1.33 -1.55 -17.85
N LEU A 69 1.02 -0.50 -17.07
CA LEU A 69 1.96 0.05 -16.12
C LEU A 69 2.15 -0.92 -14.96
N LYS A 70 3.41 -1.19 -14.64
CA LYS A 70 3.79 -1.98 -13.48
C LYS A 70 4.80 -1.17 -12.69
N LEU A 71 4.60 -1.14 -11.38
CA LEU A 71 5.34 -0.30 -10.46
C LEU A 71 5.54 -1.04 -9.15
N LYS A 72 6.70 -0.85 -8.56
CA LYS A 72 7.02 -1.35 -7.23
C LYS A 72 7.83 -0.29 -6.49
N ILE A 73 7.38 0.08 -5.30
CA ILE A 73 8.05 1.01 -4.40
C ILE A 73 8.26 0.31 -3.08
N TYR A 74 9.49 0.30 -2.57
CA TYR A 74 9.78 -0.28 -1.26
C TYR A 74 10.98 0.40 -0.63
N ARG A 75 11.04 0.40 0.70
CA ARG A 75 12.20 0.93 1.42
C ARG A 75 13.43 0.03 1.18
N GLU A 76 14.59 0.64 0.96
CA GLU A 76 15.87 -0.08 0.88
C GLU A 76 16.08 -0.90 2.17
N GLY A 77 16.46 -2.17 2.01
CA GLY A 77 16.65 -3.11 3.13
C GLY A 77 15.42 -3.95 3.50
N ILE A 78 14.25 -3.76 2.87
CA ILE A 78 13.11 -4.68 3.02
C ILE A 78 13.37 -5.96 2.19
N ILE A 79 13.86 -7.02 2.84
CA ILE A 79 14.18 -8.34 2.24
C ILE A 79 12.94 -9.27 2.25
N GLN A 80 11.78 -8.81 1.81
CA GLN A 80 10.61 -9.70 1.70
C GLN A 80 10.53 -10.27 0.30
N LYS A 81 11.15 -11.43 0.03
CA LYS A 81 11.06 -12.24 -1.21
C LYS A 81 10.62 -11.45 -2.46
N LEU A 82 11.36 -10.39 -2.77
CA LEU A 82 11.07 -9.57 -3.92
C LEU A 82 11.68 -10.26 -5.13
N THR A 83 10.86 -10.95 -5.92
CA THR A 83 11.22 -11.15 -7.32
C THR A 83 11.26 -9.75 -7.95
N LYS A 84 12.38 -9.42 -8.61
CA LYS A 84 12.42 -8.26 -9.50
C LYS A 84 11.30 -8.46 -10.50
N LEU A 85 10.36 -7.53 -10.52
CA LEU A 85 9.17 -7.69 -11.34
C LEU A 85 9.49 -7.24 -12.78
N PHE A 86 10.15 -6.10 -12.97
CA PHE A 86 10.39 -5.49 -14.29
C PHE A 86 11.63 -4.58 -14.27
N GLY A 87 12.47 -4.66 -15.32
CA GLY A 87 13.65 -3.80 -15.50
C GLY A 87 14.82 -4.12 -14.55
N THR A 88 16.05 -4.07 -15.04
CA THR A 88 17.24 -4.34 -14.21
C THR A 88 17.66 -3.16 -13.33
N LYS A 89 17.15 -1.95 -13.63
CA LYS A 89 17.63 -0.68 -13.08
C LYS A 89 16.53 0.07 -12.33
N ASP A 90 16.89 0.59 -11.18
CA ASP A 90 16.04 1.42 -10.33
C ASP A 90 15.78 2.79 -10.98
N ILE A 91 14.56 3.30 -10.81
CA ILE A 91 14.13 4.62 -11.30
C ILE A 91 14.57 5.68 -10.30
N ILE A 92 15.35 6.66 -10.76
CA ILE A 92 15.92 7.73 -9.95
C ILE A 92 15.18 9.05 -10.21
N PHE A 93 14.75 9.72 -9.13
CA PHE A 93 13.96 10.95 -9.20
C PHE A 93 14.79 12.24 -9.08
N GLY A 94 16.07 12.12 -8.76
CA GLY A 94 16.94 13.27 -8.50
C GLY A 94 16.72 13.89 -7.12
N ASP A 95 15.98 13.20 -6.26
CA ASP A 95 15.72 13.58 -4.87
C ASP A 95 16.56 12.68 -3.97
N ARG A 96 17.72 13.19 -3.56
CA ARG A 96 18.70 12.41 -2.77
C ARG A 96 18.12 11.80 -1.49
N THR A 97 17.13 12.46 -0.87
CA THR A 97 16.52 11.94 0.37
C THR A 97 15.62 10.76 0.07
N PHE A 98 14.84 10.85 -1.02
CA PHE A 98 13.95 9.79 -1.45
C PHE A 98 14.71 8.62 -2.07
N ASP A 99 15.58 8.90 -3.04
CA ASP A 99 16.32 7.90 -3.83
C ASP A 99 17.31 7.09 -2.97
N LYS A 100 17.72 7.61 -1.81
CA LYS A 100 18.53 6.85 -0.82
C LYS A 100 17.69 5.93 0.06
N ARG A 101 16.40 6.20 0.23
CA ARG A 101 15.54 5.48 1.19
C ARG A 101 14.66 4.45 0.51
N TYR A 102 14.27 4.69 -0.72
CA TYR A 102 13.31 3.87 -1.45
C TYR A 102 13.89 3.41 -2.79
N ILE A 103 13.60 2.16 -3.12
CA ILE A 103 13.85 1.56 -4.42
C ILE A 103 12.55 1.60 -5.22
N ILE A 104 12.65 1.97 -6.48
CA ILE A 104 11.53 2.12 -7.40
C ILE A 104 11.84 1.32 -8.67
N GLU A 105 11.00 0.34 -8.98
CA GLU A 105 11.11 -0.51 -10.16
C GLU A 105 9.83 -0.42 -11.01
N GLY A 106 9.91 -0.52 -12.33
CA GLY A 106 8.70 -0.56 -13.16
C GLY A 106 8.93 -0.56 -14.67
N SER A 107 7.83 -0.68 -15.43
CA SER A 107 7.87 -0.93 -16.88
C SER A 107 8.11 0.32 -17.74
N HIS A 108 7.63 1.50 -17.34
CA HIS A 108 7.68 2.74 -18.12
C HIS A 108 8.22 3.90 -17.28
N GLU A 109 9.54 4.09 -17.29
CA GLU A 109 10.23 5.04 -16.41
C GLU A 109 9.65 6.47 -16.47
N ASP A 110 9.43 7.02 -17.68
CA ASP A 110 8.93 8.40 -17.83
C ASP A 110 7.51 8.59 -17.28
N LYS A 111 6.64 7.58 -17.46
CA LYS A 111 5.28 7.59 -16.89
C LYS A 111 5.35 7.51 -15.37
N ILE A 112 6.23 6.66 -14.83
CA ILE A 112 6.41 6.52 -13.37
C ILE A 112 6.98 7.80 -12.76
N LYS A 113 7.91 8.48 -13.44
CA LYS A 113 8.44 9.77 -13.00
C LYS A 113 7.36 10.86 -12.94
N THR A 114 6.44 10.85 -13.90
CA THR A 114 5.30 11.76 -13.93
C THR A 114 4.30 11.42 -12.82
N LEU A 115 4.04 10.13 -12.62
CA LEU A 115 3.13 9.62 -11.60
C LEU A 115 3.61 9.98 -10.18
N ILE A 116 4.88 9.72 -9.86
CA ILE A 116 5.43 9.90 -8.51
C ILE A 116 5.97 11.34 -8.34
N THR A 117 5.03 12.25 -8.08
CA THR A 117 5.30 13.67 -7.83
C THR A 117 6.07 13.91 -6.52
N PRO A 118 6.66 15.11 -6.31
CA PRO A 118 7.30 15.46 -5.04
C PRO A 118 6.36 15.30 -3.82
N LYS A 119 5.06 15.58 -3.99
CA LYS A 119 4.05 15.39 -2.95
C LYS A 119 3.89 13.91 -2.59
N ILE A 120 3.77 13.04 -3.59
CA ILE A 120 3.69 11.58 -3.37
C ILE A 120 4.93 11.05 -2.68
N ARG A 121 6.13 11.51 -3.08
CA ARG A 121 7.39 11.14 -2.41
C ARG A 121 7.40 11.55 -0.94
N ALA A 122 6.93 12.76 -0.61
CA ALA A 122 6.82 13.22 0.76
C ALA A 122 5.86 12.35 1.60
N THR A 123 4.70 11.98 1.03
CA THR A 123 3.75 11.07 1.69
C THR A 123 4.35 9.69 1.93
N ILE A 124 5.07 9.12 0.94
CA ILE A 124 5.75 7.84 1.08
C ILE A 124 6.79 7.88 2.21
N ILE A 125 7.61 8.96 2.26
CA ILE A 125 8.59 9.17 3.34
C ILE A 125 7.92 9.21 4.71
N GLU A 126 6.78 9.89 4.82
CA GLU A 126 6.04 10.01 6.08
C GLU A 126 5.47 8.67 6.55
N LEU A 127 4.98 7.83 5.62
CA LEU A 127 4.43 6.52 5.95
C LEU A 127 5.50 5.51 6.43
N GLY A 128 6.76 5.72 6.05
CA GLY A 128 7.92 4.99 6.58
C GLY A 128 8.17 3.65 5.89
N GLU A 129 8.17 2.57 6.65
CA GLU A 129 8.46 1.21 6.14
C GLU A 129 7.26 0.62 5.41
N ILE A 130 7.19 0.90 4.11
CA ILE A 130 6.06 0.48 3.28
C ILE A 130 6.54 -0.28 2.04
N MET A 131 5.62 -1.03 1.45
CA MET A 131 5.72 -1.55 0.10
C MET A 131 4.45 -1.19 -0.66
N ILE A 132 4.60 -0.73 -1.90
CA ILE A 132 3.50 -0.48 -2.83
C ILE A 132 3.79 -1.24 -4.13
N ILE A 133 2.80 -1.96 -4.64
CA ILE A 133 2.89 -2.71 -5.90
C ILE A 133 1.70 -2.36 -6.79
N LEU A 134 1.96 -2.04 -8.04
CA LEU A 134 0.97 -2.01 -9.12
C LEU A 134 1.22 -3.22 -10.02
N ASP A 135 0.27 -4.14 -10.08
CA ASP A 135 0.35 -5.36 -10.89
C ASP A 135 -0.33 -5.24 -12.26
N GLY A 136 -0.87 -4.06 -12.57
CA GLY A 136 -1.66 -3.76 -13.76
C GLY A 136 -3.17 -3.78 -13.54
N LYS A 137 -3.67 -4.27 -12.41
CA LYS A 137 -5.12 -4.27 -12.08
C LYS A 137 -5.42 -3.57 -10.77
N LYS A 138 -4.47 -3.53 -9.85
CA LYS A 138 -4.66 -2.92 -8.54
C LYS A 138 -3.35 -2.38 -7.98
N PHE A 139 -3.47 -1.44 -7.06
CA PHE A 139 -2.40 -1.13 -6.13
C PHE A 139 -2.55 -1.99 -4.87
N SER A 140 -1.46 -2.63 -4.47
CA SER A 140 -1.33 -3.24 -3.15
C SER A 140 -0.39 -2.41 -2.28
N TYR A 141 -0.77 -2.14 -1.04
CA TYR A 141 0.07 -1.53 -0.01
C TYR A 141 0.26 -2.52 1.13
N GLU A 142 1.50 -2.64 1.59
CA GLU A 142 1.86 -3.50 2.71
C GLU A 142 2.72 -2.75 3.73
N GLN A 143 2.44 -2.99 5.01
CA GLN A 143 3.25 -2.54 6.15
C GLN A 143 3.24 -3.60 7.24
N SER A 144 4.39 -3.84 7.88
CA SER A 144 4.51 -4.68 9.06
C SER A 144 3.60 -4.23 10.20
N GLY A 145 2.93 -5.19 10.83
CA GLY A 145 2.04 -4.97 11.97
C GLY A 145 0.64 -4.50 11.57
N LYS A 146 -0.23 -4.34 12.57
CA LYS A 146 -1.57 -3.77 12.41
C LYS A 146 -1.49 -2.25 12.53
N ILE A 147 -1.92 -1.52 11.51
CA ILE A 147 -2.11 -0.06 11.61
C ILE A 147 -3.30 0.20 12.53
N ILE A 148 -3.06 0.80 13.70
CA ILE A 148 -4.09 1.20 14.67
C ILE A 148 -4.43 2.69 14.60
N ASP A 149 -3.58 3.48 13.96
CA ASP A 149 -3.82 4.91 13.71
C ASP A 149 -4.77 5.08 12.52
N ILE A 150 -5.97 5.58 12.81
CA ILE A 150 -7.02 5.82 11.81
C ILE A 150 -6.56 6.86 10.78
N GLN A 151 -5.83 7.90 11.19
CA GLN A 151 -5.33 8.92 10.25
C GLN A 151 -4.31 8.33 9.28
N LYS A 152 -3.51 7.36 9.74
CA LYS A 152 -2.62 6.60 8.85
C LYS A 152 -3.41 5.75 7.84
N LEU A 153 -4.54 5.16 8.22
CA LEU A 153 -5.40 4.42 7.28
C LEU A 153 -5.94 5.32 6.16
N TYR A 154 -6.43 6.52 6.51
CA TYR A 154 -6.85 7.52 5.52
C TYR A 154 -5.72 7.92 4.59
N LYS A 155 -4.54 8.20 5.15
CA LYS A 155 -3.37 8.62 4.37
C LYS A 155 -2.92 7.56 3.36
N VAL A 156 -2.98 6.27 3.74
CA VAL A 156 -2.69 5.17 2.82
C VAL A 156 -3.73 5.14 1.69
N LEU A 157 -5.04 5.18 1.98
CA LEU A 157 -6.05 5.19 0.93
C LEU A 157 -5.95 6.41 0.01
N ASP A 158 -5.76 7.61 0.58
CA ASP A 158 -5.59 8.83 -0.20
C ASP A 158 -4.39 8.74 -1.15
N LEU A 159 -3.26 8.19 -0.68
CA LEU A 159 -2.09 7.92 -1.51
C LEU A 159 -2.41 6.95 -2.65
N LEU A 160 -3.09 5.83 -2.35
CA LEU A 160 -3.43 4.83 -3.36
C LEU A 160 -4.41 5.38 -4.41
N VAL A 161 -5.39 6.20 -4.00
CA VAL A 161 -6.30 6.89 -4.92
C VAL A 161 -5.56 7.92 -5.77
N GLU A 162 -4.64 8.71 -5.19
CA GLU A 162 -3.84 9.68 -5.94
C GLU A 162 -2.98 8.99 -7.00
N LEU A 163 -2.39 7.83 -6.67
CA LEU A 163 -1.68 6.98 -7.63
C LEU A 163 -2.62 6.40 -8.70
N ALA A 164 -3.79 5.88 -8.33
CA ALA A 164 -4.75 5.32 -9.28
C ALA A 164 -5.25 6.36 -10.28
N ASN A 165 -5.59 7.56 -9.82
CA ASN A 165 -5.96 8.68 -10.67
C ASN A 165 -4.83 9.08 -11.63
N GLY A 166 -3.56 9.04 -11.19
CA GLY A 166 -2.43 9.33 -12.06
C GLY A 166 -2.16 8.27 -13.13
N VAL A 167 -2.61 7.03 -12.91
CA VAL A 167 -2.50 5.93 -13.88
C VAL A 167 -3.61 5.96 -14.93
N GLN A 168 -4.79 6.47 -14.58
CA GLN A 168 -5.99 6.43 -15.42
C GLN A 168 -6.31 7.75 -16.15
N GLN A 169 -5.32 8.66 -16.20
CA GLN A 169 -5.36 9.88 -17.01
C GLN A 169 -4.93 9.65 -18.46
#